data_AF-A0A2V7P6T7-F1
#
_entry.id   AF-A0A2V7P6T7-F1
#
_cell.length_a   1.000
_cell.length_b   1.000
_cell.length_c   1.000
_cell.angle_alpha   90.00
_cell.angle_beta   90.00
_cell.angle_gamma   90.00
#
_symmetry.space_group_name_H-M   'P 1'
#
loop_
_entity.id
_entity.type
_entity.pdbx_description
1 polymer ?
#
loop_
_entity_poly.entity_id
_entity_poly.type
_entity_poly.pdbx_seq_one_letter_code
_entity_poly.pdbx_strand_id
1 'polypeptide(L)'
;MQLSRGAPRFNMPFEAGLAVAIARSRPDHQWFLLEARAHRMQKSLSDLSGTDPYIHRNSPRQVLVALTDALVRVSRQPTDEIFQLLRTEAVEIRRSYGTLFGARAFRDLVVVAVDFATRIHPPAAR
;
A
#
# COMPACT_ATOMS: atom_id res chain seq x y z
N MET A 1 7.46 -26.78 6.73
CA MET A 1 8.03 -26.13 5.54
C MET A 1 7.40 -26.76 4.31
N GLN A 2 6.80 -25.97 3.42
CA GLN A 2 6.44 -26.46 2.09
C GLN A 2 7.17 -25.59 1.07
N LEU A 3 8.25 -26.17 0.55
CA LEU A 3 9.08 -25.64 -0.52
C LEU A 3 8.24 -25.65 -1.80
N SER A 4 7.77 -24.49 -2.22
CA SER A 4 7.40 -24.25 -3.62
C SER A 4 8.60 -23.59 -4.29
N ARG A 5 9.01 -24.12 -5.43
CA ARG A 5 10.21 -23.73 -6.20
C ARG A 5 10.27 -22.21 -6.45
N GLY A 6 11.01 -21.51 -5.60
CA GLY A 6 11.32 -20.10 -5.72
C GLY A 6 12.13 -19.70 -4.50
N ALA A 7 13.28 -19.04 -4.71
CA ALA A 7 14.13 -18.57 -3.63
C ALA A 7 13.30 -17.82 -2.56
N PRO A 8 13.65 -17.94 -1.25
CA PRO A 8 12.95 -17.21 -0.21
C PRO A 8 12.96 -15.72 -0.55
N ARG A 9 11.79 -15.08 -0.60
CA ARG A 9 11.68 -13.66 -0.94
C ARG A 9 12.10 -12.82 0.26
N PHE A 10 13.40 -12.64 0.44
CA PHE A 10 13.99 -11.81 1.49
C PHE A 10 13.70 -10.31 1.32
N ASN A 11 13.13 -9.89 0.18
CA ASN A 11 12.72 -8.50 -0.04
C ASN A 11 11.75 -8.00 1.05
N MET A 12 10.73 -8.79 1.43
CA MET A 12 9.76 -8.31 2.42
C MET A 12 10.36 -8.11 3.82
N PRO A 13 11.16 -9.05 4.37
CA PRO A 13 11.88 -8.81 5.62
C PRO A 13 12.84 -7.62 5.59
N PHE A 14 13.60 -7.47 4.51
CA PHE A 14 14.59 -6.41 4.37
C PHE A 14 13.93 -5.02 4.29
N GLU A 15 12.91 -4.86 3.43
CA GLU A 15 12.17 -3.61 3.27
C GLU A 15 11.47 -3.21 4.57
N ALA A 16 10.85 -4.18 5.28
CA ALA A 16 10.25 -3.95 6.58
C ALA A 16 11.29 -3.51 7.62
N GLY A 17 12.45 -4.16 7.66
CA GLY A 17 13.55 -3.79 8.54
C GLY A 17 14.04 -2.36 8.30
N LEU A 18 14.13 -1.93 7.04
CA LEU A 18 14.53 -0.56 6.69
C LEU A 18 13.47 0.47 7.13
N ALA A 19 12.18 0.21 6.91
CA ALA A 19 11.10 1.09 7.34
C ALA A 19 11.10 1.29 8.86
N VAL A 20 11.30 0.20 9.61
CA VAL A 20 11.40 0.23 11.08
C VAL A 20 12.64 1.00 11.54
N ALA A 21 13.79 0.80 10.90
CA ALA A 21 15.01 1.56 11.21
C ALA A 21 14.84 3.06 10.96
N ILE A 22 14.14 3.45 9.87
CA ILE A 22 13.81 4.86 9.59
C ILE A 22 12.90 5.41 10.70
N ALA A 23 11.84 4.69 11.08
CA ALA A 23 10.94 5.12 12.16
C ALA A 23 11.68 5.32 13.50
N ARG A 24 12.70 4.51 13.79
CA ARG A 24 13.54 4.67 14.99
C ARG A 24 14.44 5.91 14.95
N SER A 25 14.83 6.36 13.75
CA SER A 25 15.69 7.55 13.56
C SER A 25 14.91 8.83 13.30
N ARG A 26 13.65 8.73 12.87
CA ARG A 26 12.74 9.85 12.58
C ARG A 26 11.41 9.61 13.30
N PRO A 27 11.16 10.28 14.44
CA PRO A 27 9.95 10.09 15.23
C PRO A 27 8.65 10.34 14.45
N ASP A 28 8.69 11.21 13.45
CA ASP A 28 7.55 11.57 12.61
C ASP A 28 7.24 10.52 11.53
N HIS A 29 8.12 9.54 11.33
CA HIS A 29 7.92 8.49 10.34
C HIS A 29 7.11 7.34 10.94
N GLN A 30 5.85 7.24 10.53
CA GLN A 30 5.00 6.10 10.84
C GLN A 30 5.14 5.01 9.77
N TRP A 31 5.03 3.76 10.19
CA TRP A 31 5.05 2.62 9.30
C TRP A 31 3.88 1.70 9.62
N PHE A 32 3.37 1.02 8.60
CA PHE A 32 2.28 0.07 8.70
C PHE A 32 2.64 -1.17 7.91
N LEU A 33 2.16 -2.33 8.37
CA LEU A 33 2.48 -3.61 7.77
C LEU A 33 1.22 -4.24 7.21
N LEU A 34 1.19 -4.50 5.91
CA LEU A 34 0.05 -5.13 5.23
C LEU A 34 0.48 -6.53 4.77
N GLU A 35 -0.33 -7.55 5.08
CA GLU A 35 -0.03 -8.95 4.71
C GLU A 35 -1.28 -9.68 4.21
N ALA A 36 -1.09 -10.59 3.25
CA ALA A 36 -2.18 -11.34 2.64
C ALA A 36 -2.62 -12.55 3.49
N ARG A 37 -1.73 -13.15 4.30
CA ARG A 37 -2.05 -14.31 5.14
C ARG A 37 -1.66 -14.11 6.60
N ALA A 38 -2.63 -14.32 7.49
CA ALA A 38 -2.39 -14.39 8.93
C ALA A 38 -1.29 -15.42 9.28
N HIS A 39 -0.49 -15.11 10.30
CA HIS A 39 0.58 -15.97 10.85
C HIS A 39 1.71 -16.34 9.88
N ARG A 40 1.70 -15.89 8.61
CA ARG A 40 2.82 -16.11 7.70
C ARG A 40 4.06 -15.37 8.19
N MET A 41 3.87 -14.16 8.71
CA MET A 41 4.95 -13.30 9.19
C MET A 41 5.67 -13.89 10.40
N GLN A 42 4.97 -14.61 11.29
CA GLN A 42 5.58 -15.27 12.43
C GLN A 42 6.65 -16.30 12.01
N LYS A 43 6.60 -16.80 10.77
CA LYS A 43 7.59 -17.75 10.23
C LYS A 43 8.77 -17.10 9.52
N SER A 44 8.66 -15.83 9.11
CA SER A 44 9.67 -15.13 8.29
C SER A 44 10.21 -13.84 8.90
N LEU A 45 9.55 -13.32 9.93
CA LEU A 45 9.73 -12.00 10.53
C LEU A 45 9.43 -12.06 12.04
N SER A 46 10.00 -13.05 12.73
CA SER A 46 9.86 -13.20 14.19
C SER A 46 10.35 -11.96 14.95
N ASP A 47 11.30 -11.22 14.40
CA ASP A 47 11.88 -10.02 15.01
C ASP A 47 10.91 -8.82 15.03
N LEU A 48 9.81 -8.89 14.27
CA LEU A 48 8.70 -7.92 14.30
C LEU A 48 7.57 -8.35 15.25
N SER A 49 7.80 -9.36 16.10
CA SER A 49 6.83 -9.77 17.13
C SER A 49 6.48 -8.57 18.03
N GLY A 50 5.20 -8.20 18.04
CA GLY A 50 4.68 -7.00 18.71
C GLY A 50 4.05 -5.96 17.78
N THR A 51 4.19 -6.12 16.46
CA THR A 51 3.41 -5.36 15.47
C THR A 51 2.32 -6.23 14.87
N ASP A 52 1.07 -5.78 14.96
CA ASP A 52 -0.05 -6.46 14.33
C ASP A 52 -0.18 -6.03 12.86
N PRO A 53 0.01 -6.94 11.89
CA PRO A 53 -0.17 -6.63 10.48
C PRO A 53 -1.65 -6.49 10.12
N TYR A 54 -1.96 -5.57 9.22
CA TYR A 54 -3.25 -5.49 8.56
C TYR A 54 -3.41 -6.65 7.56
N ILE A 55 -4.25 -7.61 7.90
CA ILE A 55 -4.47 -8.80 7.07
C ILE A 55 -5.54 -8.53 6.02
N HIS A 56 -5.12 -8.38 4.76
CA HIS A 56 -6.01 -7.99 3.66
C HIS A 56 -6.49 -9.18 2.78
N ARG A 57 -6.09 -10.42 3.11
CA ARG A 57 -6.58 -11.66 2.47
C ARG A 57 -6.52 -11.67 0.93
N ASN A 58 -5.54 -10.97 0.35
CA ASN A 58 -5.39 -10.80 -1.10
C ASN A 58 -6.62 -10.16 -1.80
N SER A 59 -7.40 -9.35 -1.08
CA SER A 59 -8.56 -8.62 -1.61
C SER A 59 -8.23 -7.14 -1.78
N PRO A 60 -8.35 -6.55 -2.98
CA PRO A 60 -8.14 -5.11 -3.19
C PRO A 60 -9.00 -4.24 -2.27
N ARG A 61 -10.26 -4.61 -2.05
CA ARG A 61 -11.15 -3.89 -1.12
C ARG A 61 -10.61 -3.92 0.30
N GLN A 62 -10.11 -5.07 0.77
CA GLN A 62 -9.54 -5.15 2.12
C GLN A 62 -8.18 -4.43 2.23
N VAL A 63 -7.43 -4.30 1.13
CA VAL A 63 -6.24 -3.45 1.11
C VAL A 63 -6.63 -1.98 1.30
N LEU A 64 -7.68 -1.51 0.61
CA LEU A 64 -8.15 -0.14 0.78
C LEU A 64 -8.63 0.11 2.21
N VAL A 65 -9.41 -0.81 2.79
CA VAL A 65 -9.82 -0.72 4.20
C VAL A 65 -8.61 -0.68 5.14
N ALA A 66 -7.62 -1.56 4.93
CA ALA A 66 -6.39 -1.55 5.72
C ALA A 66 -5.61 -0.23 5.56
N LEU A 67 -5.57 0.34 4.36
CA LEU A 67 -4.94 1.63 4.10
C LEU A 67 -5.72 2.76 4.77
N THR A 68 -7.06 2.79 4.70
CA THR A 68 -7.86 3.80 5.38
C THR A 68 -7.71 3.71 6.90
N ASP A 69 -7.70 2.50 7.46
CA ASP A 69 -7.52 2.26 8.90
C ASP A 69 -6.13 2.70 9.37
N ALA A 70 -5.09 2.37 8.59
CA ALA A 70 -3.72 2.83 8.85
C ALA A 70 -3.60 4.36 8.74
N LEU A 71 -4.29 4.96 7.76
CA LEU A 71 -4.20 6.38 7.42
C LEU A 71 -5.30 7.23 8.10
N VAL A 72 -5.97 6.75 9.15
CA VAL A 72 -6.99 7.53 9.89
C VAL A 72 -6.48 8.92 10.32
N ARG A 73 -5.16 9.09 10.45
CA ARG A 73 -4.49 10.37 10.79
C ARG A 73 -4.08 11.24 9.59
N VAL A 74 -4.33 10.79 8.36
CA VAL A 74 -3.99 11.52 7.14
C VAL A 74 -5.24 12.20 6.60
N SER A 75 -5.12 13.50 6.30
CA SER A 75 -6.22 14.37 5.86
C SER A 75 -6.87 13.96 4.53
N ARG A 76 -6.30 13.00 3.81
CA ARG A 76 -6.80 12.48 2.53
C ARG A 76 -6.78 10.96 2.56
N GLN A 77 -7.95 10.36 2.69
CA GLN A 77 -8.12 8.92 2.72
C GLN A 77 -8.46 8.38 1.31
N PRO A 78 -7.91 7.21 0.92
CA PRO A 78 -8.33 6.55 -0.30
C PRO A 78 -9.78 6.05 -0.14
N THR A 79 -10.69 6.47 -1.00
CA THR A 79 -12.11 6.07 -0.95
C THR A 79 -12.43 5.03 -2.02
N ASP A 80 -13.58 4.36 -1.89
CA ASP A 80 -14.07 3.41 -2.90
C ASP A 80 -14.26 4.10 -4.27
N GLU A 81 -14.64 5.39 -4.31
CA GLU A 81 -14.76 6.14 -5.57
C GLU A 81 -13.40 6.32 -6.26
N ILE A 82 -12.35 6.67 -5.50
CA ILE A 82 -10.98 6.78 -6.04
C ILE A 82 -10.56 5.43 -6.62
N PHE A 83 -10.86 4.32 -5.95
CA PHE A 83 -10.50 3.00 -6.46
C PHE A 83 -11.25 2.63 -7.74
N GLN A 84 -12.56 2.89 -7.82
CA GLN A 84 -13.32 2.59 -9.05
C GLN A 84 -12.86 3.45 -10.23
N LEU A 85 -12.55 4.72 -9.99
CA LEU A 85 -11.93 5.60 -10.99
C LEU A 85 -10.61 4.99 -11.47
N LEU A 86 -9.68 4.73 -10.55
CA LEU A 86 -8.37 4.18 -10.90
C LEU A 86 -8.49 2.83 -11.60
N ARG A 87 -9.44 1.99 -11.22
CA ARG A 87 -9.68 0.71 -11.90
C ARG A 87 -10.10 0.90 -13.37
N THR A 88 -10.88 1.94 -13.64
CA THR A 88 -11.31 2.30 -14.99
C THR A 88 -10.15 2.90 -15.78
N GLU A 89 -9.50 3.92 -15.24
CA GLU A 89 -8.38 4.63 -15.88
C GLU A 89 -7.15 3.74 -16.09
N ALA A 90 -6.94 2.77 -15.20
CA ALA A 90 -5.88 1.77 -15.33
C ALA A 90 -5.97 0.96 -16.63
N VAL A 91 -7.17 0.78 -17.21
CA VAL A 91 -7.31 0.08 -18.49
C VAL A 91 -6.65 0.88 -19.61
N GLU A 92 -6.95 2.18 -19.72
CA GLU A 92 -6.39 3.05 -20.76
C GLU A 92 -4.90 3.35 -20.54
N ILE A 93 -4.50 3.58 -19.29
CA ILE A 93 -3.09 3.77 -18.94
C ILE A 93 -2.29 2.51 -19.29
N ARG A 94 -2.81 1.31 -18.97
CA ARG A 94 -2.15 0.06 -19.33
C ARG A 94 -2.09 -0.13 -20.84
N ARG A 95 -3.11 0.25 -21.60
CA ARG A 95 -3.07 0.20 -23.07
C ARG A 95 -1.98 1.10 -23.65
N SER A 96 -1.79 2.27 -23.05
CA SER A 96 -0.80 3.26 -23.49
C SER A 96 0.65 2.84 -23.20
N TYR A 97 0.91 2.23 -22.04
CA TYR A 97 2.27 1.91 -21.58
C TYR A 97 2.60 0.41 -21.56
N GLY A 98 1.64 -0.48 -21.82
CA GLY A 98 1.77 -1.95 -21.70
C GLY A 98 1.78 -2.47 -20.26
N THR A 99 2.10 -1.64 -19.26
CA THR A 99 2.18 -1.99 -17.84
C THR A 99 1.77 -0.82 -16.95
N LEU A 100 1.24 -1.12 -15.75
CA LEU A 100 0.97 -0.13 -14.70
C LEU A 100 2.15 0.07 -13.75
N PHE A 101 3.13 -0.83 -13.79
CA PHE A 101 4.27 -0.84 -12.86
C PHE A 101 5.44 0.01 -13.35
N GLY A 102 5.34 0.60 -14.55
CA GLY A 102 6.32 1.55 -15.06
C GLY A 102 6.16 2.92 -14.40
N ALA A 103 7.26 3.65 -14.22
CA ALA A 103 7.25 4.95 -13.54
C ALA A 103 6.27 5.96 -14.13
N ARG A 104 6.11 6.00 -15.47
CA ARG A 104 5.16 6.89 -16.16
C ARG A 104 3.71 6.50 -15.89
N ALA A 105 3.38 5.22 -16.10
CA ALA A 105 2.04 4.71 -15.85
C ALA A 105 1.60 4.89 -14.39
N PHE A 106 2.51 4.65 -13.44
CA PHE A 106 2.25 4.88 -12.03
C PHE A 106 2.04 6.36 -11.73
N ARG A 107 2.87 7.25 -12.31
CA ARG A 107 2.70 8.70 -12.16
C ARG A 107 1.34 9.17 -12.65
N ASP A 108 0.88 8.66 -13.79
CA ASP A 108 -0.42 9.04 -14.35
C ASP A 108 -1.58 8.58 -13.45
N LEU A 109 -1.50 7.37 -12.89
CA LEU A 109 -2.46 6.90 -11.87
C LEU A 109 -2.49 7.81 -10.64
N VAL A 110 -1.32 8.25 -10.15
CA VAL A 110 -1.25 9.17 -9.00
C VAL A 110 -1.87 10.53 -9.35
N VAL A 111 -1.59 11.07 -10.54
CA VAL A 111 -2.17 12.35 -11.00
C VAL A 111 -3.69 12.27 -11.04
N VAL A 112 -4.24 11.22 -11.66
CA VAL A 112 -5.69 10.95 -11.71
C VAL A 112 -6.28 10.88 -10.31
N ALA A 113 -5.66 10.12 -9.40
CA ALA A 113 -6.15 9.97 -8.03
C ALA A 113 -6.17 11.30 -7.28
N VAL A 114 -5.08 12.09 -7.38
CA VAL A 114 -4.92 13.35 -6.67
C VAL A 114 -5.87 14.43 -7.20
N ASP A 115 -6.03 14.52 -8.52
CA ASP A 115 -6.97 15.45 -9.13
C ASP A 115 -8.40 15.13 -8.70
N PHE A 116 -8.82 13.86 -8.80
CA PHE A 116 -10.13 13.44 -8.34
C PHE A 116 -10.34 13.71 -6.84
N ALA A 117 -9.38 13.33 -5.99
CA ALA A 117 -9.44 13.58 -4.55
C ALA A 117 -9.59 15.08 -4.22
N THR A 118 -8.92 15.95 -4.98
CA THR A 118 -8.99 17.41 -4.80
C THR A 118 -10.36 17.96 -5.22
N ARG A 119 -11.02 17.36 -6.22
CA ARG A 119 -12.37 17.74 -6.64
C ARG A 119 -13.44 17.33 -5.62
N ILE A 120 -13.33 16.12 -5.05
CA ILE A 120 -14.32 15.61 -4.08
C ILE A 120 -14.14 16.19 -2.67
N HIS A 121 -12.90 16.52 -2.29
CA HIS A 121 -12.56 17.12 -1.00
C HIS A 121 -11.64 18.34 -1.24
N PRO A 122 -12.22 19.49 -1.63
CA PRO A 122 -11.43 20.70 -1.81
C PRO A 122 -10.70 21.06 -0.50
N PRO A 123 -9.43 21.49 -0.57
CA PRO A 123 -8.71 21.92 0.62
C PRO A 123 -9.47 23.07 1.27
N ALA A 124 -9.65 23.01 2.60
CA ALA A 124 -10.25 24.11 3.35
C ALA A 124 -9.48 25.41 3.03
N ALA A 125 -10.21 26.44 2.60
CA ALA A 125 -9.64 27.76 2.37
C ALA A 125 -8.98 28.23 3.66
N ARG A 126 -7.68 28.55 3.57
CA ARG A 126 -6.92 29.16 4.66
C ARG A 126 -7.26 30.63 4.79
#